data_AF-A0A1U7D745-F1
#
_entry.id   AF-A0A1U7D745-F1
#
_cell.length_a   1.000
_cell.length_b   1.000
_cell.length_c   1.000
_cell.angle_alpha   90.00
_cell.angle_beta   90.00
_cell.angle_gamma   90.00
#
_symmetry.space_group_name_H-M   'P 1'
#
loop_
_entity.id
_entity.type
_entity.pdbx_description
1 polymer ?
#
loop_
_entity_poly.entity_id
_entity_poly.type
_entity_poly.pdbx_seq_one_letter_code
_entity_poly.pdbx_strand_id
1 'polypeptide(L)'
;MVGPGGAGLCRLRLVHVHDVSSCQQSRSRRIRRDHRRRFRQRNGSPAFSGGHGFPRFLCEHRPLARLQHSRCVCGMWRRIAPRWAEDPASTPDWSMRSPLPFYRGWVTSLPSRAIVATAAGAMTVLSLPPFSIILLVPVSFSVLLLLLRAGSVGAAALVGWAFGLGQFGFGLSWISESFYVDPDKFGALAIPAVAALAAGLATFPALAAALFSSTKSRFAVTGVTTCLLFATSWTAAEWLRGHVFTGFPWNLTAYALVDYPTLRQPAAWIGSYGLGFLLVLAGTLPAAALVTERRRRWVPASLFAAVIATTWTVGQGRLGLEPRPAPGVDVRIVQGNVPQREKWAPEQRDETLTRYLALSSGPGEVDVLLWPETAFPGFLDEDLGARSRIAAILQDGALLLTGVPDRTRKDQETLYFNTVQAYNQTGDILTGYAKHHLVPFGEYVPFRGWLKLDRITQGLGDFTPGAGPRTLTLPGAPPLAVAICYEIIFPGDVIDDQHRPDWIFNATNDAWFGTSIGPEQHLAAVRMRAVEEGLPIVRAANTGISAVIDAKGELIVKLGIEETGVIDAELPGALEPTPYARFGDWMLLALTAVTWILFLGTRLSGMHRARNQKASAEAKSC
;
A
#
# COMPACT_ATOMS: atom_id res chain seq x y z
N MET A 1 -56.43 31.85 0.31
CA MET A 1 -56.14 32.01 1.75
C MET A 1 -55.79 30.62 2.27
N VAL A 2 -54.51 30.26 2.21
CA VAL A 2 -53.61 30.10 3.37
C VAL A 2 -54.04 28.91 4.26
N GLY A 3 -53.16 27.89 4.37
CA GLY A 3 -53.22 26.81 5.39
C GLY A 3 -53.04 27.38 6.81
N PRO A 4 -52.50 26.68 7.83
CA PRO A 4 -51.69 25.43 7.87
C PRO A 4 -52.26 24.45 8.95
N GLY A 5 -51.76 23.26 9.29
CA GLY A 5 -50.42 22.83 9.74
C GLY A 5 -50.41 22.60 11.27
N GLY A 6 -49.72 21.54 11.74
CA GLY A 6 -49.17 21.51 13.11
C GLY A 6 -49.37 20.24 13.96
N ALA A 7 -48.31 19.42 14.00
CA ALA A 7 -47.70 18.77 15.17
C ALA A 7 -48.51 17.80 16.07
N GLY A 8 -48.14 16.51 16.02
CA GLY A 8 -48.38 15.52 17.07
C GLY A 8 -47.07 15.10 17.74
N LEU A 9 -46.92 15.47 19.02
CA LEU A 9 -45.90 15.02 19.96
C LEU A 9 -46.51 13.89 20.82
N CYS A 10 -45.82 12.76 20.95
CA CYS A 10 -46.13 11.79 22.01
C CYS A 10 -44.82 11.22 22.61
N ARG A 11 -44.56 11.58 23.87
CA ARG A 11 -43.55 11.00 24.78
C ARG A 11 -44.18 9.85 25.56
N LEU A 12 -43.38 8.82 25.88
CA LEU A 12 -43.38 7.93 27.08
C LEU A 12 -42.53 6.69 26.68
N ARG A 13 -41.64 6.06 27.47
CA ARG A 13 -41.57 5.84 28.92
C ARG A 13 -40.14 5.43 29.32
N LEU A 14 -39.64 5.98 30.42
CA LEU A 14 -38.59 5.41 31.26
C LEU A 14 -39.23 4.41 32.24
N VAL A 15 -38.60 3.26 32.45
CA VAL A 15 -38.94 2.30 33.52
C VAL A 15 -37.68 2.04 34.35
N HIS A 16 -37.88 1.99 35.66
CA HIS A 16 -36.84 1.98 36.68
C HIS A 16 -37.16 0.86 37.70
N VAL A 17 -36.10 0.23 38.22
CA VAL A 17 -35.93 -0.42 39.56
C VAL A 17 -36.45 -1.86 39.77
N HIS A 18 -35.55 -2.81 40.11
CA HIS A 18 -35.41 -3.31 41.50
C HIS A 18 -34.15 -4.17 41.78
N ASP A 19 -33.54 -3.85 42.93
CA ASP A 19 -32.51 -4.53 43.72
C ASP A 19 -32.89 -5.94 44.20
N VAL A 20 -31.88 -6.81 44.40
CA VAL A 20 -31.73 -7.62 45.63
C VAL A 20 -30.24 -7.83 45.95
N SER A 21 -29.89 -7.57 47.20
CA SER A 21 -28.57 -7.60 47.83
C SER A 21 -28.30 -8.84 48.70
N SER A 22 -27.00 -9.14 48.88
CA SER A 22 -26.31 -9.60 50.11
C SER A 22 -26.15 -11.10 50.44
N CYS A 23 -24.89 -11.50 50.73
CA CYS A 23 -24.36 -12.01 52.03
C CYS A 23 -22.87 -12.42 51.86
N GLN A 24 -21.86 -11.67 52.37
CA GLN A 24 -21.07 -11.90 53.62
C GLN A 24 -20.56 -13.36 53.82
N GLN A 25 -19.34 -13.71 54.27
CA GLN A 25 -18.35 -13.04 55.13
C GLN A 25 -17.04 -13.88 55.26
N SER A 26 -15.88 -13.20 55.28
CA SER A 26 -14.79 -13.30 56.27
C SER A 26 -13.76 -14.47 56.40
N ARG A 27 -12.55 -14.03 56.82
CA ARG A 27 -11.43 -14.69 57.56
C ARG A 27 -10.43 -15.54 56.76
N SER A 28 -9.15 -15.68 57.10
CA SER A 28 -8.12 -14.90 57.82
C SER A 28 -6.84 -15.78 57.88
N ARG A 29 -5.65 -15.15 57.86
CA ARG A 29 -4.35 -15.59 58.48
C ARG A 29 -3.51 -16.74 57.87
N ARG A 30 -2.26 -16.35 57.55
CA ARG A 30 -0.92 -16.95 57.81
C ARG A 30 -0.83 -18.45 58.14
N ILE A 31 0.19 -19.13 57.57
CA ILE A 31 1.36 -19.69 58.30
C ILE A 31 2.37 -20.33 57.31
N ARG A 32 3.67 -20.14 57.62
CA ARG A 32 4.85 -20.81 57.03
C ARG A 32 4.87 -22.31 57.34
N ARG A 33 5.45 -23.16 56.47
CA ARG A 33 6.69 -23.91 56.80
C ARG A 33 7.16 -24.86 55.69
N ASP A 34 8.48 -24.85 55.62
CA ASP A 34 9.47 -25.72 54.99
C ASP A 34 9.32 -27.21 55.36
N HIS A 35 9.66 -28.13 54.43
CA HIS A 35 10.10 -29.48 54.78
C HIS A 35 10.98 -30.13 53.70
N ARG A 36 12.25 -30.36 54.06
CA ARG A 36 13.18 -31.33 53.46
C ARG A 36 12.92 -32.76 53.99
N ARG A 37 13.21 -33.79 53.16
CA ARG A 37 13.99 -35.05 53.42
C ARG A 37 13.63 -36.09 52.34
N ARG A 38 14.54 -36.60 51.50
CA ARG A 38 15.62 -37.63 51.65
C ARG A 38 15.15 -39.07 51.94
N PHE A 39 15.43 -39.98 50.99
CA PHE A 39 15.71 -41.44 51.07
C PHE A 39 16.80 -41.72 49.99
N ARG A 40 18.06 -42.16 50.22
CA ARG A 40 18.65 -43.49 50.60
C ARG A 40 18.07 -44.66 49.78
N GLN A 41 18.81 -45.62 49.19
CA GLN A 41 20.18 -46.13 49.37
C GLN A 41 20.58 -47.15 48.24
N ARG A 42 21.89 -47.26 47.92
CA ARG A 42 22.73 -48.47 47.60
C ARG A 42 22.35 -49.41 46.43
N ASN A 43 23.23 -50.11 45.69
CA ASN A 43 24.63 -50.57 45.84
C ASN A 43 25.13 -51.12 44.46
N GLY A 44 26.45 -51.18 44.23
CA GLY A 44 27.06 -52.21 43.35
C GLY A 44 28.19 -51.76 42.40
N SER A 45 29.44 -52.05 42.75
CA SER A 45 30.59 -52.21 41.83
C SER A 45 31.11 -53.65 41.98
N PRO A 46 31.85 -54.24 40.99
CA PRO A 46 33.32 -54.10 40.93
C PRO A 46 33.90 -54.06 39.48
N ALA A 47 34.90 -53.22 39.17
CA ALA A 47 36.36 -53.48 39.08
C ALA A 47 36.84 -54.42 37.94
N PHE A 48 37.65 -53.90 37.00
CA PHE A 48 38.83 -54.54 36.39
C PHE A 48 39.75 -53.49 35.69
N SER A 49 41.01 -53.87 35.48
CA SER A 49 42.25 -53.07 35.48
C SER A 49 42.98 -52.93 34.13
N GLY A 50 43.94 -51.97 34.07
CA GLY A 50 45.08 -51.89 33.14
C GLY A 50 44.96 -50.74 32.13
N GLY A 51 45.88 -49.80 31.91
CA GLY A 51 47.33 -49.70 32.16
C GLY A 51 48.04 -49.36 30.83
N HIS A 52 48.65 -48.17 30.70
CA HIS A 52 49.87 -47.83 29.91
C HIS A 52 49.93 -46.37 29.40
N GLY A 53 51.05 -45.68 29.68
CA GLY A 53 51.84 -44.94 28.67
C GLY A 53 51.64 -43.42 28.47
N PHE A 54 52.55 -42.61 29.05
CA PHE A 54 52.96 -41.25 28.60
C PHE A 54 53.76 -41.32 27.24
N PRO A 55 54.19 -40.22 26.54
CA PRO A 55 54.33 -38.82 26.98
C PRO A 55 53.92 -37.67 26.00
N ARG A 56 54.11 -36.45 26.53
CA ARG A 56 54.05 -35.07 26.00
C ARG A 56 54.83 -34.81 24.69
N PHE A 57 54.44 -33.75 23.98
CA PHE A 57 55.40 -32.78 23.40
C PHE A 57 54.87 -31.33 23.44
N LEU A 58 55.73 -30.46 23.97
CA LEU A 58 55.70 -28.99 23.91
C LEU A 58 56.24 -28.53 22.55
N CYS A 59 55.83 -27.34 22.09
CA CYS A 59 56.73 -26.51 21.26
C CYS A 59 56.38 -25.02 21.41
N GLU A 60 57.39 -24.24 21.78
CA GLU A 60 57.37 -22.81 22.06
C GLU A 60 58.48 -22.14 21.21
N HIS A 61 58.23 -20.88 20.80
CA HIS A 61 59.18 -19.81 20.41
C HIS A 61 59.97 -19.81 19.06
N ARG A 62 59.58 -18.87 18.16
CA ARG A 62 60.26 -17.63 17.65
C ARG A 62 61.78 -17.65 17.20
N PRO A 63 62.33 -16.62 16.49
CA PRO A 63 62.09 -16.03 15.14
C PRO A 63 63.44 -15.73 14.38
N LEU A 64 63.45 -14.80 13.39
CA LEU A 64 64.59 -14.16 12.61
C LEU A 64 64.88 -14.79 11.23
N ALA A 65 65.35 -14.12 10.16
CA ALA A 65 65.44 -12.73 9.66
C ALA A 65 66.13 -12.79 8.26
N ARG A 66 66.10 -11.67 7.49
CA ARG A 66 66.92 -11.32 6.28
C ARG A 66 66.40 -11.81 4.91
N LEU A 67 66.58 -11.15 3.76
CA LEU A 67 66.80 -9.76 3.26
C LEU A 67 67.07 -9.90 1.72
N GLN A 68 67.08 -8.78 0.97
CA GLN A 68 67.47 -8.56 -0.45
C GLN A 68 66.39 -8.80 -1.52
N HIS A 69 65.82 -7.77 -2.19
CA HIS A 69 66.32 -6.76 -3.15
C HIS A 69 66.20 -7.18 -4.63
N SER A 70 65.26 -6.57 -5.37
CA SER A 70 65.49 -6.03 -6.72
C SER A 70 64.43 -4.99 -7.10
N ARG A 71 64.86 -3.95 -7.81
CA ARG A 71 64.16 -2.71 -8.15
C ARG A 71 63.22 -2.88 -9.36
N CYS A 72 62.17 -2.06 -9.42
CA CYS A 72 61.79 -1.37 -10.66
C CYS A 72 61.11 -0.03 -10.35
N VAL A 73 61.55 1.01 -11.04
CA VAL A 73 61.19 2.43 -10.91
C VAL A 73 60.21 2.76 -12.04
N CYS A 74 59.10 3.45 -11.73
CA CYS A 74 58.56 4.62 -12.47
C CYS A 74 57.13 4.92 -12.03
N GLY A 75 56.80 6.20 -11.81
CA GLY A 75 55.40 6.63 -11.68
C GLY A 75 55.14 7.73 -10.65
N MET A 76 55.88 8.83 -10.78
CA MET A 76 55.76 10.06 -10.02
C MET A 76 54.39 10.75 -10.19
N TRP A 77 53.48 10.65 -9.21
CA TRP A 77 52.41 11.65 -8.96
C TRP A 77 51.93 11.52 -7.50
N ARG A 78 52.50 12.32 -6.58
CA ARG A 78 51.89 12.76 -5.29
C ARG A 78 52.86 13.62 -4.47
N ARG A 79 52.79 14.93 -4.68
CA ARG A 79 52.94 15.98 -3.65
C ARG A 79 51.84 16.98 -4.02
N ILE A 80 50.87 17.31 -3.18
CA ILE A 80 50.98 18.18 -2.01
C ILE A 80 49.84 17.81 -1.04
N ALA A 81 50.17 17.56 0.22
CA ALA A 81 49.20 17.53 1.32
C ALA A 81 49.66 18.56 2.36
N PRO A 82 48.82 19.53 2.76
CA PRO A 82 49.13 20.33 3.94
C PRO A 82 48.71 19.54 5.19
N ARG A 83 49.69 19.33 6.07
CA ARG A 83 49.48 18.90 7.46
C ARG A 83 48.70 20.00 8.19
N TRP A 84 47.49 19.68 8.61
CA TRP A 84 46.83 20.33 9.74
C TRP A 84 46.51 19.23 10.74
N ALA A 85 47.28 19.20 11.83
CA ALA A 85 46.94 18.45 13.02
C ALA A 85 45.87 19.26 13.75
N GLU A 86 44.68 18.69 13.90
CA GLU A 86 43.64 19.23 14.78
C GLU A 86 43.49 18.32 16.01
N ASP A 87 43.47 18.96 17.18
CA ASP A 87 43.23 18.39 18.50
C ASP A 87 41.96 17.52 18.57
N PRO A 88 41.99 16.34 19.24
CA PRO A 88 40.83 15.50 19.43
C PRO A 88 40.01 15.99 20.63
N ALA A 89 39.33 17.12 20.49
CA ALA A 89 38.32 17.55 21.46
C ALA A 89 37.08 18.09 20.74
N SER A 90 35.97 17.35 20.89
CA SER A 90 34.56 17.74 20.60
C SER A 90 33.91 17.43 19.23
N THR A 91 34.33 16.37 18.52
CA THR A 91 33.42 15.71 17.55
C THR A 91 32.49 14.74 18.30
N PRO A 92 31.15 14.84 18.17
CA PRO A 92 30.27 13.81 18.69
C PRO A 92 30.50 12.55 17.87
N ASP A 93 31.21 11.60 18.46
CA ASP A 93 31.42 10.27 17.92
C ASP A 93 30.06 9.56 17.79
N TRP A 94 29.62 9.33 16.55
CA TRP A 94 28.43 8.54 16.23
C TRP A 94 28.69 7.03 16.32
N SER A 95 29.90 6.61 16.68
CA SER A 95 30.22 5.23 17.02
C SER A 95 29.93 4.96 18.51
N MET A 96 29.05 3.97 18.73
CA MET A 96 28.79 3.28 20.01
C MET A 96 28.91 4.10 21.31
N ARG A 97 28.05 5.10 21.53
CA ARG A 97 27.66 5.50 22.90
C ARG A 97 26.20 5.13 23.17
N SER A 98 26.05 3.96 23.78
CA SER A 98 24.91 3.34 24.47
C SER A 98 23.51 3.94 24.27
N PRO A 99 22.59 3.25 23.56
CA PRO A 99 21.17 3.48 23.72
C PRO A 99 20.66 2.85 25.03
N LEU A 100 19.53 3.36 25.52
CA LEU A 100 18.68 2.90 26.62
C LEU A 100 18.97 1.48 27.18
N PRO A 101 18.99 1.28 28.52
CA PRO A 101 19.27 -0.02 29.17
C PRO A 101 18.43 -1.22 28.71
N PHE A 102 17.33 -0.99 28.00
CA PHE A 102 16.42 -2.01 27.46
C PHE A 102 16.99 -2.78 26.23
N TYR A 103 18.12 -2.34 25.67
CA TYR A 103 18.68 -2.86 24.41
C TYR A 103 19.64 -4.06 24.52
N ARG A 104 19.90 -4.59 25.72
CA ARG A 104 20.96 -5.61 25.92
C ARG A 104 20.46 -7.04 25.71
N GLY A 105 20.88 -7.65 24.59
CA GLY A 105 21.07 -9.11 24.45
C GLY A 105 20.44 -9.73 23.20
N TRP A 106 19.13 -9.53 22.99
CA TRP A 106 18.38 -10.31 22.01
C TRP A 106 18.30 -9.65 20.64
N VAL A 107 18.05 -8.34 20.56
CA VAL A 107 17.83 -7.61 19.28
C VAL A 107 19.13 -7.30 18.52
N THR A 108 20.29 -7.76 18.99
CA THR A 108 21.58 -7.55 18.31
C THR A 108 21.88 -8.59 17.24
N SER A 109 21.33 -9.81 17.37
CA SER A 109 21.54 -10.87 16.38
C SER A 109 20.75 -10.60 15.10
N LEU A 110 21.29 -11.00 13.95
CA LEU A 110 20.59 -10.84 12.67
C LEU A 110 19.23 -11.60 12.63
N PRO A 111 19.12 -12.83 13.14
CA PRO A 111 17.82 -13.53 13.23
C PRO A 111 16.79 -12.77 14.07
N SER A 112 17.17 -12.26 15.24
CA SER A 112 16.25 -11.51 16.09
C SER A 112 15.82 -10.19 15.45
N ARG A 113 16.72 -9.51 14.74
CA ARG A 113 16.37 -8.31 13.96
C ARG A 113 15.39 -8.64 12.85
N ALA A 114 15.57 -9.75 12.15
CA ALA A 114 14.65 -10.19 11.10
C ALA A 114 13.26 -10.48 11.66
N ILE A 115 13.16 -11.20 12.78
CA ILE A 115 11.86 -11.48 13.44
C ILE A 115 11.13 -10.20 13.83
N VAL A 116 11.84 -9.26 14.47
CA VAL A 116 11.24 -7.97 14.86
C VAL A 116 10.86 -7.14 13.63
N ALA A 117 11.65 -7.20 12.56
CA ALA A 117 11.35 -6.53 11.29
C ALA A 117 10.08 -7.12 10.65
N THR A 118 9.93 -8.44 10.62
CA THR A 118 8.72 -9.11 10.11
C THR A 118 7.49 -8.71 10.91
N ALA A 119 7.57 -8.69 12.24
CA ALA A 119 6.46 -8.21 13.08
C ALA A 119 6.11 -6.74 12.79
N ALA A 120 7.11 -5.86 12.67
CA ALA A 120 6.91 -4.46 12.33
C ALA A 120 6.31 -4.27 10.92
N GLY A 121 6.71 -5.11 9.96
CA GLY A 121 6.12 -5.16 8.62
C GLY A 121 4.66 -5.58 8.66
N ALA A 122 4.33 -6.64 9.41
CA ALA A 122 2.95 -7.11 9.57
C ALA A 122 2.05 -6.03 10.24
N MET A 123 2.59 -5.25 11.18
CA MET A 123 1.86 -4.12 11.78
C MET A 123 1.47 -3.04 10.78
N THR A 124 2.18 -2.90 9.65
CA THR A 124 1.77 -1.94 8.60
C THR A 124 0.46 -2.34 7.93
N VAL A 125 0.13 -3.64 7.89
CA VAL A 125 -1.15 -4.13 7.33
C VAL A 125 -2.33 -3.63 8.16
N LEU A 126 -2.17 -3.56 9.48
CA LEU A 126 -3.18 -3.03 10.40
C LEU A 126 -3.36 -1.50 10.29
N SER A 127 -2.47 -0.80 9.57
CA SER A 127 -2.66 0.61 9.26
C SER A 127 -3.47 0.85 7.99
N LEU A 128 -3.75 -0.19 7.21
CA LEU A 128 -4.55 -0.15 6.00
C LEU A 128 -6.01 -0.52 6.30
N PRO A 129 -6.97 -0.15 5.43
CA PRO A 129 -8.33 -0.66 5.51
C PRO A 129 -8.35 -2.20 5.50
N PRO A 130 -9.28 -2.83 6.25
CA PRO A 130 -10.37 -2.22 7.02
C PRO A 130 -10.00 -1.74 8.44
N PHE A 131 -8.74 -1.88 8.87
CA PHE A 131 -8.34 -1.63 10.26
C PHE A 131 -7.96 -0.18 10.54
N SER A 132 -7.23 0.43 9.61
CA SER A 132 -6.90 1.86 9.58
C SER A 132 -6.29 2.42 10.87
N ILE A 133 -5.47 1.62 11.58
CA ILE A 133 -4.79 2.03 12.81
C ILE A 133 -3.52 2.82 12.48
N ILE A 134 -3.69 4.12 12.17
CA ILE A 134 -2.61 5.01 11.69
C ILE A 134 -1.39 5.10 12.62
N LEU A 135 -1.58 4.94 13.94
CA LEU A 135 -0.50 5.01 14.93
C LEU A 135 0.55 3.90 14.75
N LEU A 136 0.22 2.81 14.04
CA LEU A 136 1.16 1.74 13.76
C LEU A 136 2.19 2.13 12.71
N VAL A 137 1.89 3.08 11.83
CA VAL A 137 2.84 3.57 10.81
C VAL A 137 4.12 4.12 11.43
N PRO A 138 4.08 5.13 12.34
CA PRO A 138 5.30 5.63 12.97
C PRO A 138 5.98 4.59 13.85
N VAL A 139 5.24 3.65 14.45
CA VAL A 139 5.84 2.56 15.23
C VAL A 139 6.65 1.63 14.32
N SER A 140 6.05 1.13 13.24
CA SER A 140 6.69 0.20 12.30
C SER A 140 7.94 0.79 11.64
N PHE A 141 7.85 2.01 11.09
CA PHE A 141 8.99 2.64 10.44
C PHE A 141 10.08 3.09 11.43
N SER A 142 9.71 3.48 12.66
CA SER A 142 10.71 3.74 13.71
C SER A 142 11.45 2.48 14.11
N VAL A 143 10.75 1.35 14.30
CA VAL A 143 11.37 0.06 14.59
C VAL A 143 12.32 -0.33 13.45
N LEU A 144 11.87 -0.28 12.20
CA LEU A 144 12.70 -0.59 11.04
C LEU A 144 13.96 0.28 11.00
N LEU A 145 13.83 1.60 11.14
CA LEU A 145 14.99 2.49 11.12
C LEU A 145 15.99 2.18 12.23
N LEU A 146 15.51 1.85 13.44
CA LEU A 146 16.38 1.46 14.56
C LEU A 146 17.11 0.14 14.28
N LEU A 147 16.42 -0.83 13.68
CA LEU A 147 17.02 -2.10 13.28
C LEU A 147 18.08 -1.92 12.19
N LEU A 148 17.97 -0.92 11.32
CA LEU A 148 18.95 -0.63 10.26
C LEU A 148 20.19 0.16 10.72
N ARG A 149 20.30 0.53 12.01
CA ARG A 149 21.43 1.35 12.48
C ARG A 149 22.77 0.61 12.51
N ALA A 150 22.75 -0.72 12.65
CA ALA A 150 23.94 -1.54 12.83
C ALA A 150 24.04 -2.64 11.77
N GLY A 151 25.23 -2.85 11.22
CA GLY A 151 25.54 -3.96 10.31
C GLY A 151 25.97 -3.53 8.92
N SER A 152 26.27 -4.53 8.10
CA SER A 152 26.63 -4.37 6.69
C SER A 152 25.40 -4.06 5.83
N VAL A 153 25.64 -3.61 4.59
CA VAL A 153 24.58 -3.41 3.58
C VAL A 153 23.76 -4.68 3.37
N GLY A 154 24.42 -5.86 3.35
CA GLY A 154 23.73 -7.15 3.24
C GLY A 154 22.82 -7.46 4.44
N ALA A 155 23.25 -7.13 5.66
CA ALA A 155 22.41 -7.28 6.85
C ALA A 155 21.21 -6.31 6.82
N ALA A 156 21.40 -5.08 6.34
CA ALA A 156 20.31 -4.12 6.13
C ALA A 156 19.31 -4.62 5.08
N ALA A 157 19.80 -5.17 3.96
CA ALA A 157 18.95 -5.76 2.93
C ALA A 157 18.10 -6.91 3.49
N LEU A 158 18.70 -7.83 4.25
CA LEU A 158 17.95 -8.94 4.86
C LEU A 158 16.89 -8.46 5.86
N VAL A 159 17.18 -7.44 6.66
CA VAL A 159 16.21 -6.84 7.59
C VAL A 159 15.08 -6.16 6.82
N GLY A 160 15.39 -5.42 5.75
CA GLY A 160 14.38 -4.84 4.85
C GLY A 160 13.52 -5.92 4.19
N TRP A 161 14.13 -7.01 3.73
CA TRP A 161 13.43 -8.16 3.17
C TRP A 161 12.51 -8.82 4.21
N ALA A 162 12.99 -9.04 5.44
CA ALA A 162 12.17 -9.60 6.51
C ALA A 162 10.98 -8.68 6.88
N PHE A 163 11.17 -7.36 6.85
CA PHE A 163 10.09 -6.39 6.99
C PHE A 163 9.07 -6.52 5.85
N GLY A 164 9.55 -6.55 4.60
CA GLY A 164 8.72 -6.75 3.42
C GLY A 164 7.93 -8.05 3.45
N LEU A 165 8.52 -9.15 3.94
CA LEU A 165 7.80 -10.41 4.14
C LEU A 165 6.61 -10.27 5.09
N GLY A 166 6.77 -9.53 6.19
CA GLY A 166 5.66 -9.26 7.10
C GLY A 166 4.59 -8.39 6.44
N GLN A 167 5.00 -7.35 5.73
CA GLN A 167 4.07 -6.45 5.04
C GLN A 167 3.27 -7.17 3.95
N PHE A 168 3.94 -7.87 3.03
CA PHE A 168 3.29 -8.51 1.87
C PHE A 168 2.70 -9.88 2.21
N GLY A 169 3.32 -10.65 3.09
CA GLY A 169 2.82 -11.98 3.47
C GLY A 169 1.45 -11.91 4.15
N PHE A 170 1.25 -10.95 5.05
CA PHE A 170 -0.04 -10.71 5.69
C PHE A 170 -0.94 -9.79 4.86
N GLY A 171 -0.37 -8.77 4.20
CA GLY A 171 -1.15 -7.78 3.46
C GLY A 171 -1.74 -8.30 2.16
N LEU A 172 -1.16 -9.36 1.58
CA LEU A 172 -1.58 -9.99 0.33
C LEU A 172 -2.03 -11.44 0.52
N SER A 173 -2.26 -11.88 1.77
CA SER A 173 -2.70 -13.25 2.04
C SER A 173 -4.01 -13.57 1.33
N TRP A 174 -4.86 -12.55 1.13
CA TRP A 174 -6.13 -12.67 0.39
C TRP A 174 -5.98 -13.18 -1.05
N ILE A 175 -4.80 -13.08 -1.66
CA ILE A 175 -4.55 -13.64 -3.00
C ILE A 175 -4.78 -15.16 -3.03
N SER A 176 -4.69 -15.85 -1.88
CA SER A 176 -5.02 -17.27 -1.80
C SER A 176 -6.45 -17.58 -2.22
N GLU A 177 -7.40 -16.66 -2.01
CA GLU A 177 -8.81 -16.86 -2.39
C GLU A 177 -8.96 -17.12 -3.90
N SER A 178 -8.16 -16.44 -4.74
CA SER A 178 -8.14 -16.67 -6.19
C SER A 178 -7.81 -18.12 -6.57
N PHE A 179 -6.97 -18.80 -5.78
CA PHE A 179 -6.58 -20.20 -6.02
C PHE A 179 -7.66 -21.18 -5.55
N TYR A 180 -8.53 -20.78 -4.62
CA TYR A 180 -9.62 -21.61 -4.10
C TYR A 180 -10.90 -21.50 -4.92
N VAL A 181 -10.93 -20.65 -5.96
CA VAL A 181 -12.00 -20.67 -6.98
C VAL A 181 -12.04 -22.03 -7.68
N ASP A 182 -10.88 -22.60 -8.03
CA ASP A 182 -10.74 -23.97 -8.57
C ASP A 182 -9.73 -24.76 -7.72
N PRO A 183 -10.17 -25.24 -6.53
CA PRO A 183 -9.27 -25.77 -5.51
C PRO A 183 -8.64 -27.10 -5.94
N ASP A 184 -9.35 -27.89 -6.75
CA ASP A 184 -8.87 -29.17 -7.25
C ASP A 184 -7.66 -28.98 -8.18
N LYS A 185 -7.66 -27.90 -8.98
CA LYS A 185 -6.56 -27.57 -9.88
C LYS A 185 -5.44 -26.77 -9.22
N PHE A 186 -5.78 -25.76 -8.41
CA PHE A 186 -4.82 -24.74 -7.96
C PHE A 186 -4.67 -24.62 -6.45
N GLY A 187 -5.53 -25.25 -5.64
CA GLY A 187 -5.55 -25.04 -4.18
C GLY A 187 -4.23 -25.38 -3.47
N ALA A 188 -3.52 -26.42 -3.92
CA ALA A 188 -2.20 -26.78 -3.38
C ALA A 188 -1.12 -25.73 -3.65
N LEU A 189 -1.29 -24.89 -4.69
CA LEU A 189 -0.35 -23.83 -5.06
C LEU A 189 -0.60 -22.52 -4.30
N ALA A 190 -1.75 -22.35 -3.64
CA ALA A 190 -2.14 -21.08 -3.01
C ALA A 190 -1.06 -20.55 -2.05
N ILE A 191 -0.71 -21.34 -1.02
CA ILE A 191 0.28 -20.95 0.00
C ILE A 191 1.67 -20.72 -0.61
N PRO A 192 2.26 -21.66 -1.39
CA PRO A 192 3.60 -21.45 -1.94
C PRO A 192 3.66 -20.29 -2.94
N ALA A 193 2.61 -20.07 -3.75
CA ALA A 193 2.56 -18.95 -4.70
C ALA A 193 2.48 -17.60 -3.97
N VAL A 194 1.62 -17.48 -2.96
CA VAL A 194 1.50 -16.25 -2.16
C VAL A 194 2.80 -15.99 -1.37
N ALA A 195 3.40 -17.03 -0.78
CA ALA A 195 4.68 -16.90 -0.09
C ALA A 195 5.82 -16.47 -1.04
N ALA A 196 5.86 -17.04 -2.25
CA ALA A 196 6.84 -16.66 -3.27
C ALA A 196 6.62 -15.22 -3.77
N LEU A 197 5.37 -14.82 -3.99
CA LEU A 197 5.03 -13.45 -4.37
C LEU A 197 5.42 -12.46 -3.27
N ALA A 198 5.08 -12.74 -2.01
CA ALA A 198 5.47 -11.91 -0.88
C ALA A 198 6.99 -11.81 -0.73
N ALA A 199 7.72 -12.92 -0.89
CA ALA A 199 9.18 -12.94 -0.88
C ALA A 199 9.81 -12.16 -2.05
N GLY A 200 9.19 -12.22 -3.23
CA GLY A 200 9.58 -11.45 -4.40
C GLY A 200 9.37 -9.95 -4.18
N LEU A 201 8.19 -9.54 -3.73
CA LEU A 201 7.87 -8.14 -3.44
C LEU A 201 8.69 -7.59 -2.27
N ALA A 202 9.05 -8.42 -1.29
CA ALA A 202 9.93 -8.06 -0.18
C ALA A 202 11.34 -7.62 -0.64
N THR A 203 11.74 -7.90 -1.89
CA THR A 203 13.00 -7.38 -2.45
C THR A 203 12.99 -5.86 -2.60
N PHE A 204 11.83 -5.20 -2.73
CA PHE A 204 11.76 -3.73 -2.80
C PHE A 204 12.06 -3.07 -1.44
N PRO A 205 11.46 -3.48 -0.30
CA PRO A 205 11.92 -3.07 1.03
C PRO A 205 13.40 -3.43 1.32
N ALA A 206 13.88 -4.57 0.80
CA ALA A 206 15.31 -4.93 0.89
C ALA A 206 16.20 -3.93 0.14
N LEU A 207 15.80 -3.54 -1.07
CA LEU A 207 16.47 -2.53 -1.89
C LEU A 207 16.47 -1.16 -1.17
N ALA A 208 15.34 -0.73 -0.61
CA ALA A 208 15.26 0.50 0.17
C ALA A 208 16.25 0.51 1.34
N ALA A 209 16.29 -0.59 2.11
CA ALA A 209 17.19 -0.74 3.24
C ALA A 209 18.68 -0.78 2.82
N ALA A 210 18.99 -1.45 1.70
CA ALA A 210 20.34 -1.51 1.14
C ALA A 210 20.81 -0.15 0.61
N LEU A 211 19.96 0.56 -0.13
CA LEU A 211 20.23 1.91 -0.66
C LEU A 211 20.45 2.90 0.48
N PHE A 212 19.59 2.86 1.50
CA PHE A 212 19.74 3.64 2.72
C PHE A 212 21.08 3.34 3.41
N SER A 213 21.38 2.06 3.67
CA SER A 213 22.58 1.66 4.42
C SER A 213 23.88 1.98 3.68
N SER A 214 23.92 1.78 2.37
CA SER A 214 25.10 2.07 1.53
C SER A 214 25.36 3.58 1.39
N THR A 215 24.31 4.36 1.18
CA THR A 215 24.42 5.82 1.06
C THR A 215 24.78 6.45 2.41
N LYS A 216 24.15 5.99 3.49
CA LYS A 216 24.45 6.46 4.84
C LYS A 216 25.92 6.23 5.23
N SER A 217 26.48 5.06 4.92
CA SER A 217 27.88 4.76 5.24
C SER A 217 28.85 5.53 4.35
N ARG A 218 28.56 5.65 3.05
CA ARG A 218 29.40 6.39 2.09
C ARG A 218 29.52 7.88 2.40
N PHE A 219 28.42 8.51 2.82
CA PHE A 219 28.36 9.96 3.04
C PHE A 219 28.31 10.36 4.53
N ALA A 220 28.51 9.40 5.45
CA ALA A 220 28.47 9.61 6.90
C ALA A 220 27.23 10.41 7.37
N VAL A 221 26.05 10.04 6.84
CA VAL A 221 24.79 10.77 7.11
C VAL A 221 24.30 10.49 8.53
N THR A 222 23.95 11.57 9.25
CA THR A 222 23.61 11.54 10.68
C THR A 222 22.40 12.42 11.01
N GLY A 223 21.78 12.19 12.17
CA GLY A 223 20.68 13.00 12.71
C GLY A 223 19.41 12.88 11.89
N VAL A 224 18.63 13.97 11.81
CA VAL A 224 17.37 14.02 11.06
C VAL A 224 17.54 13.81 9.55
N THR A 225 18.73 14.06 9.01
CA THR A 225 19.06 13.76 7.60
C THR A 225 18.99 12.25 7.31
N THR A 226 19.19 11.40 8.33
CA THR A 226 19.00 9.95 8.21
C THR A 226 17.54 9.59 7.93
N CYS A 227 16.57 10.30 8.53
CA CYS A 227 15.14 10.10 8.25
C CYS A 227 14.79 10.47 6.82
N LEU A 228 15.30 11.62 6.35
CA LEU A 228 15.11 12.07 4.97
C LEU A 228 15.69 11.07 3.96
N LEU A 229 16.93 10.63 4.18
CA LEU A 229 17.57 9.62 3.34
C LEU A 229 16.77 8.31 3.31
N PHE A 230 16.25 7.86 4.45
CA PHE A 230 15.44 6.65 4.52
C PHE A 230 14.12 6.81 3.76
N ALA A 231 13.40 7.92 3.96
CA ALA A 231 12.16 8.21 3.25
C ALA A 231 12.36 8.27 1.73
N THR A 232 13.45 8.90 1.25
CA THR A 232 13.81 8.91 -0.18
C THR A 232 14.11 7.50 -0.68
N SER A 233 14.87 6.70 0.08
CA SER A 233 15.23 5.33 -0.33
C SER A 233 14.01 4.41 -0.39
N TRP A 234 13.09 4.54 0.58
CA TRP A 234 11.83 3.80 0.62
C TRP A 234 10.95 4.18 -0.57
N THR A 235 10.76 5.48 -0.80
CA THR A 235 9.88 5.96 -1.87
C THR A 235 10.41 5.58 -3.25
N ALA A 236 11.74 5.62 -3.46
CA ALA A 236 12.34 5.15 -4.70
C ALA A 236 12.07 3.65 -4.95
N ALA A 237 12.17 2.81 -3.91
CA ALA A 237 11.87 1.40 -4.03
C ALA A 237 10.37 1.12 -4.22
N GLU A 238 9.50 1.87 -3.56
CA GLU A 238 8.05 1.76 -3.71
C GLU A 238 7.59 2.24 -5.10
N TRP A 239 8.18 3.31 -5.63
CA TRP A 239 7.99 3.76 -7.00
C TRP A 239 8.45 2.70 -8.01
N LEU A 240 9.65 2.13 -7.84
CA LEU A 240 10.12 1.02 -8.69
C LEU A 240 9.18 -0.19 -8.66
N ARG A 241 8.62 -0.52 -7.49
CA ARG A 241 7.64 -1.61 -7.34
C ARG A 241 6.38 -1.39 -8.16
N GLY A 242 5.96 -0.14 -8.30
CA GLY A 242 4.79 0.22 -9.11
C GLY A 242 5.03 0.24 -10.62
N HIS A 243 6.27 0.10 -11.10
CA HIS A 243 6.62 0.28 -12.52
C HIS A 243 7.38 -0.90 -13.14
N VAL A 244 8.24 -1.58 -12.38
CA VAL A 244 9.06 -2.68 -12.91
C VAL A 244 8.21 -3.96 -13.06
N PHE A 245 8.44 -4.72 -14.13
CA PHE A 245 7.71 -5.97 -14.45
C PHE A 245 6.18 -5.78 -14.50
N THR A 246 5.69 -4.77 -15.24
CA THR A 246 4.29 -4.28 -15.29
C THR A 246 3.83 -3.52 -14.05
N GLY A 247 4.50 -3.71 -12.91
CA GLY A 247 4.20 -2.95 -11.70
C GLY A 247 3.12 -3.59 -10.83
N PHE A 248 3.28 -3.40 -9.52
CA PHE A 248 2.34 -3.86 -8.51
C PHE A 248 2.24 -2.81 -7.39
N PRO A 249 1.61 -1.64 -7.62
CA PRO A 249 1.46 -0.58 -6.63
C PRO A 249 0.33 -0.86 -5.62
N TRP A 250 0.13 -2.13 -5.23
CA TRP A 250 -0.83 -2.49 -4.19
C TRP A 250 -0.32 -2.08 -2.80
N ASN A 251 -1.22 -1.61 -1.93
CA ASN A 251 -0.88 -1.17 -0.55
C ASN A 251 0.32 -0.20 -0.51
N LEU A 252 0.27 0.88 -1.30
CA LEU A 252 1.22 1.99 -1.16
C LEU A 252 1.17 2.55 0.26
N THR A 253 2.29 3.08 0.75
CA THR A 253 2.39 3.55 2.14
C THR A 253 1.35 4.65 2.44
N ALA A 254 1.00 5.48 1.44
CA ALA A 254 -0.03 6.51 1.56
C ALA A 254 -1.43 5.98 1.86
N TYR A 255 -1.75 4.72 1.52
CA TYR A 255 -3.11 4.19 1.68
C TYR A 255 -3.50 4.03 3.15
N ALA A 256 -2.54 4.07 4.08
CA ALA A 256 -2.80 4.15 5.51
C ALA A 256 -3.52 5.45 5.93
N LEU A 257 -3.58 6.46 5.04
CA LEU A 257 -4.24 7.74 5.29
C LEU A 257 -5.62 7.86 4.65
N VAL A 258 -6.07 6.87 3.88
CA VAL A 258 -7.30 6.96 3.05
C VAL A 258 -8.59 7.19 3.86
N ASP A 259 -8.66 6.62 5.07
CA ASP A 259 -9.81 6.78 5.96
C ASP A 259 -9.79 8.08 6.76
N TYR A 260 -8.76 8.90 6.58
CA TYR A 260 -8.59 10.17 7.27
C TYR A 260 -8.80 11.31 6.25
N PRO A 261 -10.02 11.89 6.15
CA PRO A 261 -10.39 12.79 5.07
C PRO A 261 -9.40 13.93 4.86
N THR A 262 -8.94 14.55 5.95
CA THR A 262 -7.94 15.63 5.93
C THR A 262 -6.57 15.14 5.47
N LEU A 263 -6.10 14.00 5.97
CA LEU A 263 -4.72 13.54 5.76
C LEU A 263 -4.47 12.93 4.38
N ARG A 264 -5.52 12.45 3.68
CA ARG A 264 -5.40 11.96 2.30
C ARG A 264 -5.31 13.09 1.26
N GLN A 265 -5.93 14.24 1.54
CA GLN A 265 -6.05 15.34 0.57
C GLN A 265 -4.74 15.84 -0.05
N PRO A 266 -3.58 15.86 0.65
CA PRO A 266 -2.32 16.27 0.04
C PRO A 266 -1.92 15.43 -1.18
N ALA A 267 -2.45 14.21 -1.36
CA ALA A 267 -2.25 13.43 -2.58
C ALA A 267 -2.64 14.18 -3.86
N ALA A 268 -3.58 15.13 -3.79
CA ALA A 268 -3.90 16.02 -4.91
C ALA A 268 -2.70 16.85 -5.40
N TRP A 269 -1.70 17.11 -4.57
CA TRP A 269 -0.50 17.86 -4.98
C TRP A 269 0.67 16.96 -5.34
N ILE A 270 0.85 15.86 -4.63
CA ILE A 270 2.11 15.08 -4.63
C ILE A 270 1.90 13.59 -4.96
N GLY A 271 0.67 13.19 -5.23
CA GLY A 271 0.27 11.82 -5.48
C GLY A 271 0.44 10.90 -4.27
N SER A 272 0.04 9.65 -4.48
CA SER A 272 0.19 8.58 -3.49
C SER A 272 1.65 8.31 -3.12
N TYR A 273 2.60 8.36 -4.08
CA TYR A 273 4.02 8.17 -3.75
C TYR A 273 4.61 9.33 -2.92
N GLY A 274 4.27 10.59 -3.24
CA GLY A 274 4.73 11.74 -2.48
C GLY A 274 4.12 11.80 -1.09
N LEU A 275 2.85 11.43 -0.95
CA LEU A 275 2.21 11.32 0.37
C LEU A 275 2.84 10.18 1.20
N GLY A 276 3.18 9.06 0.55
CA GLY A 276 3.94 7.96 1.14
C GLY A 276 5.31 8.43 1.65
N PHE A 277 6.04 9.24 0.87
CA PHE A 277 7.30 9.84 1.28
C PHE A 277 7.17 10.68 2.57
N LEU A 278 6.15 11.55 2.66
CA LEU A 278 5.91 12.35 3.86
C LEU A 278 5.58 11.47 5.07
N LEU A 279 4.80 10.41 4.86
CA LEU A 279 4.40 9.50 5.92
C LEU A 279 5.57 8.67 6.44
N VAL A 280 6.47 8.18 5.58
CA VAL A 280 7.70 7.49 6.00
C VAL A 280 8.66 8.45 6.70
N LEU A 281 8.77 9.69 6.21
CA LEU A 281 9.56 10.73 6.86
C LEU A 281 9.04 10.97 8.27
N ALA A 282 7.74 11.23 8.44
CA ALA A 282 7.11 11.38 9.74
C ALA A 282 7.31 10.13 10.61
N GLY A 283 7.13 8.94 10.03
CA GLY A 283 7.20 7.67 10.74
C GLY A 283 8.58 7.32 11.30
N THR A 284 9.65 7.90 10.75
CA THR A 284 11.02 7.67 11.23
C THR A 284 11.54 8.71 12.24
N LEU A 285 10.85 9.85 12.39
CA LEU A 285 11.27 10.91 13.31
C LEU A 285 11.21 10.52 14.79
N PRO A 286 10.24 9.72 15.27
CA PRO A 286 10.27 9.22 16.65
C PRO A 286 11.54 8.41 16.95
N ALA A 287 11.96 7.52 16.04
CA ALA A 287 13.24 6.83 16.16
C ALA A 287 14.43 7.79 16.24
N ALA A 288 14.46 8.84 15.43
CA ALA A 288 15.50 9.87 15.52
C ALA A 288 15.49 10.60 16.86
N ALA A 289 14.32 10.91 17.42
CA ALA A 289 14.19 11.54 18.73
C ALA A 289 14.69 10.64 19.87
N LEU A 290 14.42 9.34 19.81
CA LEU A 290 14.87 8.38 20.82
C LEU A 290 16.40 8.28 20.92
N VAL A 291 17.07 8.39 19.77
CA VAL A 291 18.52 8.16 19.67
C VAL A 291 19.35 9.44 19.72
N THR A 292 18.71 10.59 19.60
CA THR A 292 19.35 11.91 19.70
C THR A 292 19.54 12.31 21.18
N GLU A 293 20.64 13.03 21.47
CA GLU A 293 20.91 13.62 22.78
C GLU A 293 19.69 14.40 23.32
N ARG A 294 19.40 14.28 24.62
CA ARG A 294 18.21 14.88 25.26
C ARG A 294 18.01 16.35 24.90
N ARG A 295 19.09 17.15 24.87
CA ARG A 295 19.06 18.60 24.54
C ARG A 295 18.69 18.91 23.09
N ARG A 296 18.79 17.94 22.18
CA ARG A 296 18.51 18.10 20.73
C ARG A 296 17.28 17.33 20.26
N ARG A 297 16.58 16.62 21.16
CA ARG A 297 15.36 15.85 20.81
C ARG A 297 14.21 16.71 20.30
N TRP A 298 14.20 18.00 20.63
CA TRP A 298 13.21 18.93 20.12
C TRP A 298 13.29 19.06 18.60
N VAL A 299 14.45 18.88 17.96
CA VAL A 299 14.58 19.00 16.49
C VAL A 299 13.73 17.96 15.74
N PRO A 300 13.91 16.63 15.94
CA PRO A 300 13.05 15.64 15.29
C PRO A 300 11.59 15.73 15.74
N ALA A 301 11.31 16.11 17.00
CA ALA A 301 9.94 16.28 17.48
C ALA A 301 9.22 17.46 16.80
N SER A 302 9.89 18.61 16.67
CA SER A 302 9.36 19.78 15.97
C SER A 302 9.17 19.50 14.48
N LEU A 303 10.08 18.76 13.84
CA LEU A 303 9.92 18.35 12.46
C LEU A 303 8.74 17.38 12.28
N PHE A 304 8.54 16.44 13.22
CA PHE A 304 7.39 15.54 13.20
C PHE A 304 6.09 16.33 13.30
N ALA A 305 6.01 17.24 14.27
CA ALA A 305 4.86 18.13 14.43
C ALA A 305 4.64 19.01 13.18
N ALA A 306 5.71 19.53 12.57
CA ALA A 306 5.62 20.36 11.37
C ALA A 306 5.11 19.58 10.16
N VAL A 307 5.55 18.34 9.94
CA VAL A 307 5.03 17.48 8.85
C VAL A 307 3.54 17.23 9.07
N ILE A 308 3.14 16.78 10.26
CA ILE A 308 1.72 16.52 10.57
C ILE A 308 0.86 17.78 10.44
N ALA A 309 1.31 18.90 11.01
CA ALA A 309 0.57 20.17 10.94
C ALA A 309 0.46 20.69 9.51
N THR A 310 1.50 20.53 8.68
CA THR A 310 1.48 20.94 7.27
C THR A 310 0.52 20.06 6.47
N THR A 311 0.63 18.73 6.58
CA THR A 311 -0.28 17.77 5.94
C THR A 311 -1.73 18.04 6.34
N TRP A 312 -1.99 18.29 7.62
CA TRP A 312 -3.31 18.63 8.12
C TRP A 312 -3.82 19.97 7.57
N THR A 313 -3.02 21.02 7.62
CA THR A 313 -3.43 22.37 7.20
C THR A 313 -3.71 22.43 5.70
N VAL A 314 -2.82 21.85 4.88
CA VAL A 314 -3.02 21.73 3.43
C VAL A 314 -4.28 20.92 3.14
N GLY A 315 -4.48 19.81 3.85
CA GLY A 315 -5.65 18.97 3.67
C GLY A 315 -6.96 19.65 4.04
N GLN A 316 -7.01 20.37 5.17
CA GLN A 316 -8.17 21.17 5.57
C GLN A 316 -8.49 22.25 4.52
N GLY A 317 -7.45 22.89 3.97
CA GLY A 317 -7.62 23.86 2.89
C GLY A 317 -8.29 23.26 1.65
N ARG A 318 -7.89 22.03 1.25
CA ARG A 318 -8.53 21.34 0.11
C ARG A 318 -9.98 20.95 0.40
N LEU A 319 -10.27 20.47 1.61
CA LEU A 319 -11.62 20.04 1.96
C LEU A 319 -12.65 21.17 1.86
N GLY A 320 -12.24 22.42 2.06
CA GLY A 320 -13.08 23.60 1.88
C GLY A 320 -13.30 24.04 0.44
N LEU A 321 -12.70 23.37 -0.56
CA LEU A 321 -12.98 23.65 -1.98
C LEU A 321 -14.31 23.03 -2.37
N GLU A 322 -15.19 23.82 -2.99
CA GLU A 322 -16.43 23.31 -3.56
C GLU A 322 -16.16 22.67 -4.93
N PRO A 323 -16.66 21.44 -5.18
CA PRO A 323 -16.69 20.88 -6.52
C PRO A 323 -17.50 21.76 -7.48
N ARG A 324 -17.33 21.53 -8.79
CA ARG A 324 -18.27 22.07 -9.79
C ARG A 324 -19.69 21.59 -9.46
N PRO A 325 -20.74 22.34 -9.86
CA PRO A 325 -22.12 21.85 -9.72
C PRO A 325 -22.26 20.44 -10.31
N ALA A 326 -23.08 19.61 -9.66
CA ALA A 326 -23.42 18.31 -10.20
C ALA A 326 -24.02 18.47 -11.61
N PRO A 327 -23.71 17.57 -12.56
CA PRO A 327 -24.12 17.69 -13.95
C PRO A 327 -25.61 17.38 -14.16
N GLY A 328 -26.35 16.95 -13.12
CA GLY A 328 -27.74 16.52 -13.24
C GLY A 328 -27.88 15.22 -14.03
N VAL A 329 -27.00 14.25 -13.77
CA VAL A 329 -27.03 12.91 -14.37
C VAL A 329 -27.27 11.89 -13.28
N ASP A 330 -28.33 11.12 -13.38
CA ASP A 330 -28.68 10.07 -12.43
C ASP A 330 -28.07 8.73 -12.86
N VAL A 331 -27.27 8.13 -11.96
CA VAL A 331 -26.61 6.86 -12.20
C VAL A 331 -27.24 5.75 -11.35
N ARG A 332 -27.42 4.58 -11.96
CA ARG A 332 -27.81 3.34 -11.27
C ARG A 332 -26.70 2.31 -11.35
N ILE A 333 -26.12 1.96 -10.22
CA ILE A 333 -25.14 0.87 -10.10
C ILE A 333 -25.88 -0.42 -9.77
N VAL A 334 -25.61 -1.50 -10.51
CA VAL A 334 -26.20 -2.81 -10.26
C VAL A 334 -25.17 -3.80 -9.74
N GLN A 335 -25.38 -4.33 -8.54
CA GLN A 335 -24.53 -5.34 -7.93
C GLN A 335 -25.25 -6.70 -7.96
N GLY A 336 -24.89 -7.54 -8.93
CA GLY A 336 -25.54 -8.82 -9.18
C GLY A 336 -25.16 -9.94 -8.21
N ASN A 337 -24.02 -9.85 -7.53
CA ASN A 337 -23.50 -10.90 -6.64
C ASN A 337 -23.48 -12.30 -7.27
N VAL A 338 -22.98 -12.40 -8.51
CA VAL A 338 -22.91 -13.67 -9.23
C VAL A 338 -21.64 -14.41 -8.82
N PRO A 339 -21.71 -15.64 -8.28
CA PRO A 339 -20.53 -16.40 -7.86
C PRO A 339 -19.52 -16.62 -9.00
N GLN A 340 -18.23 -16.56 -8.69
CA GLN A 340 -17.16 -16.62 -9.70
C GLN A 340 -17.17 -17.92 -10.53
N ARG A 341 -17.57 -19.04 -9.94
CA ARG A 341 -17.66 -20.35 -10.61
C ARG A 341 -18.79 -20.42 -11.64
N GLU A 342 -19.88 -19.72 -11.37
CA GLU A 342 -21.08 -19.71 -12.21
C GLU A 342 -20.98 -18.70 -13.34
N LYS A 343 -20.12 -17.69 -13.17
CA LYS A 343 -19.99 -16.54 -14.07
C LYS A 343 -19.66 -16.89 -15.53
N TRP A 344 -18.99 -18.01 -15.77
CA TRP A 344 -18.62 -18.46 -17.11
C TRP A 344 -19.41 -19.69 -17.57
N ALA A 345 -20.34 -20.20 -16.74
CA ALA A 345 -21.17 -21.34 -17.10
C ALA A 345 -22.22 -20.92 -18.14
N PRO A 346 -22.22 -21.50 -19.36
CA PRO A 346 -23.19 -21.14 -20.40
C PRO A 346 -24.65 -21.31 -19.94
N GLU A 347 -24.90 -22.29 -19.06
CA GLU A 347 -26.23 -22.60 -18.53
C GLU A 347 -26.76 -21.47 -17.61
N GLN A 348 -25.87 -20.74 -16.94
CA GLN A 348 -26.22 -19.64 -16.02
C GLN A 348 -26.43 -18.30 -16.74
N ARG A 349 -26.22 -18.24 -18.07
CA ARG A 349 -26.30 -17.00 -18.85
C ARG A 349 -27.66 -16.33 -18.74
N ASP A 350 -28.74 -17.08 -18.96
CA ASP A 350 -30.09 -16.51 -18.99
C ASP A 350 -30.56 -16.09 -17.59
N GLU A 351 -30.23 -16.88 -16.57
CA GLU A 351 -30.51 -16.53 -15.16
C GLU A 351 -29.76 -15.26 -14.75
N THR A 352 -28.46 -15.18 -15.08
CA THR A 352 -27.63 -14.00 -14.80
C THR A 352 -28.19 -12.76 -15.46
N LEU A 353 -28.50 -12.83 -16.76
CA LEU A 353 -29.09 -11.70 -17.49
C LEU A 353 -30.43 -11.30 -16.86
N THR A 354 -31.30 -12.27 -16.58
CA THR A 354 -32.63 -12.01 -15.97
C THR A 354 -32.48 -11.32 -14.61
N ARG A 355 -31.50 -11.71 -13.80
CA ARG A 355 -31.19 -11.05 -12.52
C ARG A 355 -30.78 -9.60 -12.71
N TYR A 356 -29.85 -9.32 -13.64
CA TYR A 356 -29.41 -7.95 -13.92
C TYR A 356 -30.56 -7.09 -14.48
N LEU A 357 -31.40 -7.63 -15.37
CA LEU A 357 -32.58 -6.94 -15.89
C LEU A 357 -33.60 -6.62 -14.78
N ALA A 358 -33.85 -7.57 -13.87
CA ALA A 358 -34.77 -7.38 -12.75
C ALA A 358 -34.28 -6.29 -11.79
N LEU A 359 -32.98 -6.25 -11.48
CA LEU A 359 -32.40 -5.20 -10.64
C LEU A 359 -32.42 -3.83 -11.35
N SER A 360 -32.23 -3.82 -12.67
CA SER A 360 -32.17 -2.58 -13.46
C SER A 360 -33.53 -1.92 -13.68
N SER A 361 -34.61 -2.72 -13.74
CA SER A 361 -35.98 -2.27 -14.03
C SER A 361 -36.74 -1.69 -12.83
N GLY A 362 -36.06 -1.44 -11.71
CA GLY A 362 -36.66 -0.80 -10.53
C GLY A 362 -37.13 0.65 -10.78
N PRO A 363 -37.99 1.22 -9.92
CA PRO A 363 -38.45 2.60 -10.03
C PRO A 363 -37.29 3.60 -9.83
N GLY A 364 -37.41 4.81 -10.38
CA GLY A 364 -36.39 5.87 -10.29
C GLY A 364 -35.98 6.38 -11.68
N GLU A 365 -35.51 7.61 -11.79
CA GLU A 365 -34.92 8.15 -13.04
C GLU A 365 -33.49 7.63 -13.17
N VAL A 366 -33.12 7.17 -14.37
CA VAL A 366 -31.80 6.58 -14.64
C VAL A 366 -31.33 7.04 -16.02
N ASP A 367 -30.33 7.91 -16.06
CA ASP A 367 -29.67 8.31 -17.30
C ASP A 367 -28.57 7.31 -17.68
N VAL A 368 -27.86 6.78 -16.68
CA VAL A 368 -26.74 5.85 -16.89
C VAL A 368 -26.84 4.65 -15.97
N LEU A 369 -27.12 3.49 -16.57
CA LEU A 369 -27.11 2.19 -15.92
C LEU A 369 -25.70 1.59 -15.98
N LEU A 370 -25.18 1.15 -14.84
CA LEU A 370 -23.81 0.69 -14.67
C LEU A 370 -23.78 -0.75 -14.16
N TRP A 371 -23.31 -1.66 -15.01
CA TRP A 371 -23.09 -3.06 -14.66
C TRP A 371 -21.58 -3.34 -14.50
N PRO A 372 -21.20 -4.28 -13.62
CA PRO A 372 -19.81 -4.54 -13.27
C PRO A 372 -19.02 -5.21 -14.40
N GLU A 373 -17.73 -5.49 -14.14
CA GLU A 373 -16.86 -6.22 -15.05
C GLU A 373 -17.41 -7.61 -15.37
N THR A 374 -17.50 -7.95 -16.66
CA THR A 374 -17.99 -9.24 -17.15
C THR A 374 -19.38 -9.60 -16.59
N ALA A 375 -20.32 -8.65 -16.57
CA ALA A 375 -21.67 -8.90 -16.04
C ALA A 375 -22.47 -9.92 -16.86
N PHE A 376 -22.18 -10.02 -18.16
CA PHE A 376 -22.80 -10.96 -19.07
C PHE A 376 -21.86 -12.16 -19.39
N PRO A 377 -22.31 -13.42 -19.24
CA PRO A 377 -21.52 -14.62 -19.56
C PRO A 377 -21.35 -14.88 -21.07
N GLY A 378 -20.55 -14.06 -21.77
CA GLY A 378 -20.25 -14.23 -23.19
C GLY A 378 -20.09 -12.92 -23.95
N PHE A 379 -20.07 -13.00 -25.28
CA PHE A 379 -19.98 -11.85 -26.18
C PHE A 379 -21.35 -11.21 -26.37
N LEU A 380 -21.66 -10.17 -25.58
CA LEU A 380 -22.96 -9.50 -25.64
C LEU A 380 -23.25 -8.92 -27.04
N ASP A 381 -22.22 -8.49 -27.75
CA ASP A 381 -22.31 -7.93 -29.10
C ASP A 381 -22.87 -8.94 -30.12
N GLU A 382 -22.63 -10.22 -29.88
CA GLU A 382 -23.09 -11.31 -30.75
C GLU A 382 -24.51 -11.80 -30.37
N ASP A 383 -25.05 -11.37 -29.23
CA ASP A 383 -26.35 -11.82 -28.70
C ASP A 383 -27.43 -10.75 -28.90
N LEU A 384 -28.07 -10.76 -30.08
CA LEU A 384 -29.17 -9.85 -30.42
C LEU A 384 -30.36 -9.98 -29.45
N GLY A 385 -30.61 -11.18 -28.93
CA GLY A 385 -31.72 -11.43 -27.99
C GLY A 385 -31.47 -10.75 -26.65
N ALA A 386 -30.27 -10.91 -26.10
CA ALA A 386 -29.85 -10.23 -24.88
C ALA A 386 -29.86 -8.71 -25.05
N ARG A 387 -29.32 -8.18 -26.15
CA ARG A 387 -29.33 -6.74 -26.45
C ARG A 387 -30.75 -6.17 -26.58
N SER A 388 -31.66 -6.91 -27.22
CA SER A 388 -33.07 -6.50 -27.32
C SER A 388 -33.77 -6.45 -25.96
N ARG A 389 -33.46 -7.39 -25.06
CA ARG A 389 -34.00 -7.40 -23.68
C ARG A 389 -33.44 -6.27 -22.83
N ILE A 390 -32.16 -5.94 -22.99
CA ILE A 390 -31.52 -4.78 -22.35
C ILE A 390 -32.15 -3.49 -22.86
N ALA A 391 -32.24 -3.32 -24.18
CA ALA A 391 -32.89 -2.19 -24.82
C ALA A 391 -34.31 -1.94 -24.27
N ALA A 392 -35.09 -3.01 -24.08
CA ALA A 392 -36.47 -2.93 -23.59
C ALA A 392 -36.63 -2.44 -22.13
N ILE A 393 -35.56 -2.46 -21.31
CA ILE A 393 -35.62 -1.96 -19.93
C ILE A 393 -35.00 -0.56 -19.76
N LEU A 394 -34.27 -0.06 -20.76
CA LEU A 394 -33.67 1.26 -20.69
C LEU A 394 -34.73 2.35 -20.84
N GLN A 395 -34.66 3.37 -20.01
CA GLN A 395 -35.52 4.55 -20.09
C GLN A 395 -35.15 5.40 -21.31
N ASP A 396 -36.04 6.30 -21.75
CA ASP A 396 -35.75 7.23 -22.85
C ASP A 396 -34.51 8.10 -22.54
N GLY A 397 -33.67 8.37 -23.54
CA GLY A 397 -32.31 8.91 -23.37
C GLY A 397 -31.26 8.05 -22.62
N ALA A 398 -31.63 7.03 -21.84
CA ALA A 398 -30.72 6.28 -20.98
C ALA A 398 -29.73 5.36 -21.71
N LEU A 399 -28.57 5.12 -21.07
CA LEU A 399 -27.48 4.29 -21.55
C LEU A 399 -27.13 3.17 -20.56
N LEU A 400 -26.67 2.02 -21.08
CA LEU A 400 -26.00 0.98 -20.29
C LEU A 400 -24.49 1.04 -20.54
N LEU A 401 -23.67 1.13 -19.49
CA LEU A 401 -22.27 0.74 -19.54
C LEU A 401 -22.08 -0.57 -18.77
N THR A 402 -21.51 -1.57 -19.43
CA THR A 402 -21.30 -2.89 -18.83
C THR A 402 -19.96 -3.47 -19.23
N GLY A 403 -19.33 -4.22 -18.32
CA GLY A 403 -18.17 -5.01 -18.65
C GLY A 403 -18.54 -6.27 -19.43
N VAL A 404 -17.93 -6.49 -20.58
CA VAL A 404 -18.14 -7.65 -21.45
C VAL A 404 -16.84 -8.07 -22.15
N PRO A 405 -16.61 -9.36 -22.40
CA PRO A 405 -15.55 -9.78 -23.29
C PRO A 405 -15.88 -9.38 -24.73
N ASP A 406 -14.87 -8.97 -25.48
CA ASP A 406 -14.94 -8.70 -26.92
C ASP A 406 -13.89 -9.54 -27.67
N ARG A 407 -14.10 -9.77 -28.97
CA ARG A 407 -13.13 -10.44 -29.82
C ARG A 407 -13.08 -9.85 -31.22
N THR A 408 -11.88 -9.79 -31.77
CA THR A 408 -11.65 -9.43 -33.17
C THR A 408 -10.79 -10.48 -33.86
N ARG A 409 -11.01 -10.66 -35.16
CA ARG A 409 -10.21 -11.58 -35.97
C ARG A 409 -9.15 -10.80 -36.74
N LYS A 410 -7.88 -11.12 -36.52
CA LYS A 410 -6.74 -10.49 -37.19
C LYS A 410 -5.77 -11.57 -37.68
N ASP A 411 -5.47 -11.58 -38.97
CA ASP A 411 -4.45 -12.45 -39.59
C ASP A 411 -4.54 -13.94 -39.18
N GLN A 412 -5.76 -14.50 -39.20
CA GLN A 412 -6.13 -15.86 -38.76
C GLN A 412 -6.14 -16.13 -37.25
N GLU A 413 -5.65 -15.20 -36.43
CA GLU A 413 -5.75 -15.27 -34.96
C GLU A 413 -7.03 -14.56 -34.46
N THR A 414 -7.56 -15.04 -33.35
CA THR A 414 -8.67 -14.37 -32.64
C THR A 414 -8.08 -13.69 -31.42
N LEU A 415 -8.20 -12.37 -31.37
CA LEU A 415 -7.76 -11.54 -30.25
C LEU A 415 -8.96 -11.35 -29.32
N TYR A 416 -8.75 -11.62 -28.04
CA TYR A 416 -9.77 -11.41 -27.00
C TYR A 416 -9.44 -10.17 -26.18
N PHE A 417 -10.45 -9.39 -25.81
CA PHE A 417 -10.31 -8.18 -25.00
C PHE A 417 -11.26 -8.23 -23.81
N ASN A 418 -10.82 -7.70 -22.67
CA ASN A 418 -11.69 -7.39 -21.54
C ASN A 418 -12.14 -5.94 -21.73
N THR A 419 -13.45 -5.72 -21.94
CA THR A 419 -13.96 -4.42 -22.34
C THR A 419 -15.07 -3.92 -21.44
N VAL A 420 -15.26 -2.61 -21.43
CA VAL A 420 -16.53 -1.97 -21.04
C VAL A 420 -17.10 -1.34 -22.30
N GLN A 421 -18.36 -1.65 -22.57
CA GLN A 421 -19.07 -1.13 -23.74
C GLN A 421 -20.31 -0.37 -23.33
N ALA A 422 -20.68 0.63 -24.15
CA ALA A 422 -21.86 1.45 -23.97
C ALA A 422 -22.94 1.07 -24.98
N TYR A 423 -24.15 0.78 -24.50
CA TYR A 423 -25.33 0.44 -25.29
C TYR A 423 -26.45 1.46 -25.07
N ASN A 424 -27.23 1.75 -26.10
CA ASN A 424 -28.41 2.61 -26.04
C ASN A 424 -29.73 1.79 -26.03
N GLN A 425 -30.88 2.47 -26.04
CA GLN A 425 -32.20 1.85 -26.08
C GLN A 425 -32.55 1.12 -27.39
N THR A 426 -31.77 1.25 -28.46
CA THR A 426 -31.95 0.44 -29.66
C THR A 426 -31.14 -0.86 -29.59
N GLY A 427 -30.31 -1.03 -28.55
CA GLY A 427 -29.38 -2.15 -28.41
C GLY A 427 -28.13 -2.00 -29.27
N ASP A 428 -27.88 -0.80 -29.77
CA ASP A 428 -26.69 -0.46 -30.55
C ASP A 428 -25.51 -0.15 -29.62
N ILE A 429 -24.33 -0.58 -30.05
CA ILE A 429 -23.06 -0.29 -29.37
C ILE A 429 -22.60 1.10 -29.81
N LEU A 430 -22.50 2.04 -28.87
CA LEU A 430 -22.06 3.41 -29.16
C LEU A 430 -20.53 3.51 -29.20
N THR A 431 -19.88 2.94 -28.19
CA THR A 431 -18.42 2.94 -28.04
C THR A 431 -17.99 1.93 -26.99
N GLY A 432 -16.69 1.71 -26.86
CA GLY A 432 -16.12 0.83 -25.86
C GLY A 432 -14.69 1.19 -25.49
N TYR A 433 -14.26 0.67 -24.35
CA TYR A 433 -12.92 0.75 -23.81
C TYR A 433 -12.40 -0.66 -23.55
N ALA A 434 -11.18 -0.95 -24.00
CA ALA A 434 -10.50 -2.21 -23.76
C ALA A 434 -9.41 -2.02 -22.70
N LYS A 435 -9.39 -2.92 -21.72
CA LYS A 435 -8.42 -2.94 -20.62
C LYS A 435 -6.99 -2.93 -21.16
N HIS A 436 -6.21 -1.92 -20.81
CA HIS A 436 -4.82 -1.75 -21.23
C HIS A 436 -3.84 -2.36 -20.21
N HIS A 437 -4.16 -2.32 -18.91
CA HIS A 437 -3.31 -2.92 -17.87
C HIS A 437 -3.85 -4.27 -17.41
N LEU A 438 -3.25 -5.34 -17.93
CA LEU A 438 -3.70 -6.71 -17.66
C LEU A 438 -3.10 -7.27 -16.36
N VAL A 439 -3.85 -8.14 -15.68
CA VAL A 439 -3.39 -8.83 -14.47
C VAL A 439 -2.46 -10.00 -14.83
N PRO A 440 -1.19 -10.02 -14.37
CA PRO A 440 -0.28 -11.14 -14.61
C PRO A 440 -0.82 -12.45 -14.02
N PHE A 441 -0.67 -13.55 -14.76
CA PHE A 441 -1.16 -14.92 -14.45
C PHE A 441 -2.68 -15.09 -14.38
N GLY A 442 -3.43 -13.99 -14.22
CA GLY A 442 -4.88 -13.97 -14.34
C GLY A 442 -5.31 -13.85 -15.81
N GLU A 443 -4.96 -12.73 -16.46
CA GLU A 443 -5.45 -12.42 -17.81
C GLU A 443 -4.47 -12.84 -18.91
N TYR A 444 -3.18 -12.95 -18.59
CA TYR A 444 -2.14 -13.45 -19.48
C TYR A 444 -1.06 -14.21 -18.71
N VAL A 445 -0.25 -15.02 -19.40
CA VAL A 445 0.91 -15.69 -18.79
C VAL A 445 2.19 -14.94 -19.17
N PRO A 446 2.87 -14.25 -18.22
CA PRO A 446 4.16 -13.65 -18.50
C PRO A 446 5.15 -14.68 -19.05
N PHE A 447 5.97 -14.30 -20.03
CA PHE A 447 6.98 -15.18 -20.62
C PHE A 447 6.43 -16.55 -21.07
N ARG A 448 5.24 -16.59 -21.69
CA ARG A 448 4.55 -17.83 -22.14
C ARG A 448 5.44 -18.80 -22.94
N GLY A 449 6.46 -18.30 -23.64
CA GLY A 449 7.45 -19.13 -24.34
C GLY A 449 8.37 -19.96 -23.42
N TRP A 450 8.53 -19.55 -22.16
CA TRP A 450 9.35 -20.23 -21.14
C TRP A 450 8.51 -20.85 -20.03
N LEU A 451 7.42 -20.18 -19.62
CA LEU A 451 6.48 -20.66 -18.61
C LEU A 451 5.31 -21.39 -19.27
N LYS A 452 5.36 -22.73 -19.27
CA LYS A 452 4.26 -23.60 -19.73
C LYS A 452 3.22 -23.80 -18.62
N LEU A 453 2.72 -22.70 -18.05
CA LEU A 453 1.70 -22.71 -17.01
C LEU A 453 0.35 -22.31 -17.60
N ASP A 454 -0.72 -22.93 -17.10
CA ASP A 454 -2.08 -22.46 -17.36
C ASP A 454 -2.35 -21.18 -16.57
N ARG A 455 -3.26 -20.32 -17.09
CA ARG A 455 -3.78 -19.18 -16.33
C ARG A 455 -4.59 -19.64 -15.12
N ILE A 456 -4.56 -18.83 -14.08
CA ILE A 456 -5.30 -19.09 -12.83
C ILE A 456 -6.81 -18.92 -13.05
N THR A 457 -7.22 -18.03 -13.97
CA THR A 457 -8.64 -17.82 -14.30
C THR A 457 -9.09 -18.69 -15.46
N GLN A 458 -10.32 -19.21 -15.39
CA GLN A 458 -11.00 -19.87 -16.50
C GLN A 458 -11.33 -18.86 -17.61
N GLY A 459 -11.12 -19.20 -18.89
CA GLY A 459 -11.43 -18.30 -20.02
C GLY A 459 -10.84 -18.70 -21.38
N LEU A 460 -11.16 -17.92 -22.41
CA LEU A 460 -10.99 -18.20 -23.86
C LEU A 460 -9.56 -18.08 -24.44
N GLY A 461 -8.53 -18.04 -23.59
CA GLY A 461 -7.14 -17.68 -23.97
C GLY A 461 -6.72 -16.28 -23.53
N ASP A 462 -5.44 -15.94 -23.68
CA ASP A 462 -4.85 -14.67 -23.18
C ASP A 462 -5.57 -13.44 -23.73
N PHE A 463 -5.83 -12.47 -22.84
CA PHE A 463 -6.37 -11.18 -23.26
C PHE A 463 -5.29 -10.34 -23.93
N THR A 464 -5.72 -9.53 -24.89
CA THR A 464 -4.90 -8.54 -25.60
C THR A 464 -5.06 -7.20 -24.90
N PRO A 465 -3.96 -6.48 -24.57
CA PRO A 465 -4.05 -5.17 -23.95
C PRO A 465 -4.62 -4.13 -24.94
N GLY A 466 -5.46 -3.25 -24.41
CA GLY A 466 -5.95 -2.05 -25.09
C GLY A 466 -4.87 -0.98 -25.29
N ALA A 467 -5.26 0.14 -25.91
CA ALA A 467 -4.33 1.19 -26.35
C ALA A 467 -3.82 2.12 -25.23
N GLY A 468 -4.40 2.07 -24.04
CA GLY A 468 -4.11 2.97 -22.91
C GLY A 468 -5.37 3.65 -22.37
N PRO A 469 -5.24 4.53 -21.37
CA PRO A 469 -6.33 5.35 -20.87
C PRO A 469 -7.00 6.17 -21.99
N ARG A 470 -8.34 6.21 -21.99
CA ARG A 470 -9.12 6.93 -22.99
C ARG A 470 -10.36 7.54 -22.36
N THR A 471 -10.68 8.77 -22.74
CA THR A 471 -11.94 9.42 -22.38
C THR A 471 -13.02 9.10 -23.42
N LEU A 472 -14.16 8.60 -22.93
CA LEU A 472 -15.35 8.31 -23.72
C LEU A 472 -16.32 9.49 -23.63
N THR A 473 -16.91 9.87 -24.76
CA THR A 473 -17.99 10.87 -24.83
C THR A 473 -19.26 10.14 -25.23
N LEU A 474 -20.30 10.28 -24.40
CA LEU A 474 -21.59 9.62 -24.59
C LEU A 474 -22.71 10.67 -24.63
N PRO A 475 -23.79 10.46 -25.40
CA PRO A 475 -24.96 11.35 -25.36
C PRO A 475 -25.55 11.41 -23.95
N GLY A 476 -25.93 12.60 -23.49
CA GLY A 476 -26.61 12.78 -22.19
C GLY A 476 -25.73 12.62 -20.95
N ALA A 477 -24.45 12.26 -21.08
CA ALA A 477 -23.53 12.12 -19.96
C ALA A 477 -22.25 12.95 -20.17
N PRO A 478 -21.66 13.51 -19.10
CA PRO A 478 -20.38 14.19 -19.20
C PRO A 478 -19.25 13.17 -19.54
N PRO A 479 -18.15 13.63 -20.19
CA PRO A 479 -17.07 12.74 -20.60
C PRO A 479 -16.53 11.90 -19.44
N LEU A 480 -16.29 10.61 -19.66
CA LEU A 480 -15.85 9.68 -18.63
C LEU A 480 -14.55 8.98 -18.99
N ALA A 481 -13.74 8.66 -17.99
CA ALA A 481 -12.72 7.62 -18.12
C ALA A 481 -13.27 6.28 -17.64
N VAL A 482 -12.72 5.19 -18.17
CA VAL A 482 -13.02 3.83 -17.71
C VAL A 482 -11.74 3.22 -17.16
N ALA A 483 -11.83 2.64 -15.97
CA ALA A 483 -10.77 1.83 -15.37
C ALA A 483 -11.33 0.47 -14.99
N ILE A 484 -10.85 -0.60 -15.61
CA ILE A 484 -11.35 -1.96 -15.37
C ILE A 484 -10.52 -2.61 -14.27
N CYS A 485 -11.18 -2.88 -13.13
CA CYS A 485 -10.64 -3.69 -12.04
C CYS A 485 -9.25 -3.20 -11.60
N TYR A 486 -8.22 -4.02 -11.84
CA TYR A 486 -6.83 -3.77 -11.49
C TYR A 486 -6.25 -2.44 -12.00
N GLU A 487 -6.76 -1.86 -13.08
CA GLU A 487 -6.24 -0.58 -13.62
C GLU A 487 -6.31 0.57 -12.62
N ILE A 488 -7.31 0.57 -11.73
CA ILE A 488 -7.54 1.67 -10.80
C ILE A 488 -6.45 1.79 -9.71
N ILE A 489 -5.59 0.78 -9.55
CA ILE A 489 -4.54 0.84 -8.52
C ILE A 489 -3.30 1.63 -8.95
N PHE A 490 -3.18 1.98 -10.23
CA PHE A 490 -1.99 2.61 -10.82
C PHE A 490 -2.06 4.14 -10.73
N PRO A 491 -1.20 4.78 -9.92
CA PRO A 491 -1.17 6.23 -9.84
C PRO A 491 -0.76 6.89 -11.17
N GLY A 492 -1.57 7.82 -11.65
CA GLY A 492 -1.27 8.60 -12.86
C GLY A 492 -1.51 7.88 -14.19
N ASP A 493 -2.16 6.70 -14.19
CA ASP A 493 -2.41 5.90 -15.39
C ASP A 493 -3.89 5.47 -15.51
N VAL A 494 -4.80 6.34 -15.05
CA VAL A 494 -6.25 6.05 -14.97
C VAL A 494 -7.13 6.96 -15.82
N ILE A 495 -6.58 8.04 -16.39
CA ILE A 495 -7.30 8.99 -17.24
C ILE A 495 -6.48 9.35 -18.49
N ASP A 496 -7.16 9.84 -19.53
CA ASP A 496 -6.52 10.47 -20.69
C ASP A 496 -6.17 11.93 -20.35
N ASP A 497 -4.89 12.23 -20.20
CA ASP A 497 -4.40 13.58 -19.88
C ASP A 497 -4.70 14.61 -20.99
N GLN A 498 -4.83 14.17 -22.25
CA GLN A 498 -5.10 15.07 -23.38
C GLN A 498 -6.58 15.48 -23.42
N HIS A 499 -7.46 14.58 -23.01
CA HIS A 499 -8.91 14.78 -22.99
C HIS A 499 -9.44 14.47 -21.60
N ARG A 500 -9.11 15.32 -20.61
CA ARG A 500 -9.50 15.07 -19.21
C ARG A 500 -11.01 14.78 -19.07
N PRO A 501 -11.41 13.68 -18.43
CA PRO A 501 -12.80 13.36 -18.18
C PRO A 501 -13.37 14.18 -17.00
N ASP A 502 -14.68 14.11 -16.80
CA ASP A 502 -15.38 14.72 -15.67
C ASP A 502 -15.66 13.71 -14.53
N TRP A 503 -15.55 12.41 -14.80
CA TRP A 503 -15.69 11.34 -13.81
C TRP A 503 -15.04 10.04 -14.29
N ILE A 504 -14.89 9.08 -13.38
CA ILE A 504 -14.31 7.77 -13.69
C ILE A 504 -15.36 6.68 -13.42
N PHE A 505 -15.62 5.83 -14.41
CA PHE A 505 -16.34 4.58 -14.21
C PHE A 505 -15.36 3.45 -13.92
N ASN A 506 -15.49 2.82 -12.75
CA ASN A 506 -14.69 1.68 -12.36
C ASN A 506 -15.53 0.40 -12.32
N ALA A 507 -15.46 -0.37 -13.41
CA ALA A 507 -16.10 -1.69 -13.51
C ALA A 507 -15.15 -2.77 -12.97
N THR A 508 -15.59 -3.60 -12.03
CA THR A 508 -14.70 -4.56 -11.38
C THR A 508 -15.40 -5.84 -10.93
N ASN A 509 -14.63 -6.92 -10.85
CA ASN A 509 -15.05 -8.19 -10.29
C ASN A 509 -14.11 -8.64 -9.15
N ASP A 510 -14.40 -8.20 -7.93
CA ASP A 510 -13.63 -8.57 -6.73
C ASP A 510 -13.94 -9.99 -6.22
N ALA A 511 -14.71 -10.82 -6.94
CA ALA A 511 -14.99 -12.19 -6.52
C ALA A 511 -13.72 -13.03 -6.37
N TRP A 512 -12.64 -12.65 -7.04
CA TRP A 512 -11.31 -13.23 -6.89
C TRP A 512 -10.67 -12.99 -5.51
N PHE A 513 -11.13 -11.99 -4.77
CA PHE A 513 -10.54 -11.59 -3.48
C PHE A 513 -11.29 -12.16 -2.27
N GLY A 514 -12.43 -12.82 -2.49
CA GLY A 514 -13.31 -13.36 -1.46
C GLY A 514 -13.83 -12.29 -0.50
N THR A 515 -14.23 -12.71 0.71
CA THR A 515 -14.73 -11.84 1.80
C THR A 515 -13.62 -11.31 2.72
N SER A 516 -12.38 -11.36 2.24
CA SER A 516 -11.18 -11.00 3.01
C SER A 516 -10.90 -9.49 2.99
N ILE A 517 -9.69 -9.07 3.36
CA ILE A 517 -9.28 -7.65 3.35
C ILE A 517 -9.01 -7.08 1.94
N GLY A 518 -8.96 -7.93 0.91
CA GLY A 518 -8.61 -7.54 -0.48
C GLY A 518 -9.53 -6.46 -1.07
N PRO A 519 -10.88 -6.62 -1.05
CA PRO A 519 -11.80 -5.62 -1.60
C PRO A 519 -11.72 -4.25 -0.90
N GLU A 520 -11.51 -4.23 0.42
CA GLU A 520 -11.33 -2.98 1.18
C GLU A 520 -10.01 -2.27 0.82
N GLN A 521 -8.93 -3.03 0.62
CA GLN A 521 -7.66 -2.48 0.10
C GLN A 521 -7.79 -1.99 -1.35
N HIS A 522 -8.58 -2.67 -2.18
CA HIS A 522 -8.86 -2.23 -3.54
C HIS A 522 -9.65 -0.91 -3.53
N LEU A 523 -10.70 -0.81 -2.70
CA LEU A 523 -11.47 0.42 -2.52
C LEU A 523 -10.60 1.59 -2.01
N ALA A 524 -9.60 1.31 -1.17
CA ALA A 524 -8.64 2.31 -0.73
C ALA A 524 -7.91 2.97 -1.93
N ALA A 525 -7.47 2.17 -2.90
CA ALA A 525 -6.82 2.68 -4.11
C ALA A 525 -7.78 3.54 -4.94
N VAL A 526 -9.03 3.10 -5.11
CA VAL A 526 -10.09 3.86 -5.84
C VAL A 526 -10.28 5.24 -5.21
N ARG A 527 -10.42 5.31 -3.89
CA ARG A 527 -10.60 6.58 -3.18
C ARG A 527 -9.39 7.50 -3.29
N MET A 528 -8.18 6.94 -3.34
CA MET A 528 -6.97 7.72 -3.58
C MET A 528 -6.94 8.31 -4.99
N ARG A 529 -7.30 7.53 -6.03
CA ARG A 529 -7.45 8.04 -7.41
C ARG A 529 -8.40 9.23 -7.47
N ALA A 530 -9.54 9.17 -6.77
CA ALA A 530 -10.50 10.27 -6.75
C ALA A 530 -9.89 11.57 -6.21
N VAL A 531 -9.07 11.46 -5.15
CA VAL A 531 -8.38 12.61 -4.54
C VAL A 531 -7.34 13.19 -5.48
N GLU A 532 -6.50 12.35 -6.08
CA GLU A 532 -5.39 12.86 -6.86
C GLU A 532 -5.75 13.27 -8.28
N GLU A 533 -6.81 12.72 -8.88
CA GLU A 533 -7.38 13.28 -10.14
C GLU A 533 -8.34 14.46 -9.91
N GLY A 534 -8.89 14.57 -8.69
CA GLY A 534 -9.95 15.54 -8.40
C GLY A 534 -11.24 15.20 -9.14
N LEU A 535 -11.52 13.92 -9.33
CA LEU A 535 -12.65 13.41 -10.08
C LEU A 535 -13.51 12.50 -9.20
N PRO A 536 -14.85 12.55 -9.32
CA PRO A 536 -15.72 11.57 -8.72
C PRO A 536 -15.55 10.22 -9.44
N ILE A 537 -15.78 9.14 -8.70
CA ILE A 537 -15.67 7.78 -9.21
C ILE A 537 -16.95 7.04 -8.88
N VAL A 538 -17.54 6.42 -9.91
CA VAL A 538 -18.67 5.50 -9.76
C VAL A 538 -18.13 4.09 -9.98
N ARG A 539 -18.20 3.26 -8.94
CA ARG A 539 -17.65 1.90 -8.93
C ARG A 539 -18.77 0.87 -8.92
N ALA A 540 -18.80 0.03 -9.96
CA ALA A 540 -19.69 -1.13 -10.05
C ALA A 540 -18.90 -2.42 -9.84
N ALA A 541 -19.14 -3.10 -8.72
CA ALA A 541 -18.55 -4.38 -8.38
C ALA A 541 -19.57 -5.52 -8.50
N ASN A 542 -19.12 -6.72 -8.88
CA ASN A 542 -20.00 -7.91 -8.92
C ASN A 542 -20.33 -8.43 -7.52
N THR A 543 -19.32 -8.87 -6.76
CA THR A 543 -19.45 -9.35 -5.36
C THR A 543 -18.67 -8.47 -4.37
N GLY A 544 -17.93 -7.47 -4.87
CA GLY A 544 -17.12 -6.56 -4.07
C GLY A 544 -17.92 -5.38 -3.53
N ILE A 545 -17.22 -4.28 -3.28
CA ILE A 545 -17.85 -3.04 -2.82
C ILE A 545 -18.17 -2.17 -4.03
N SER A 546 -19.45 -1.97 -4.30
CA SER A 546 -19.94 -0.92 -5.22
C SER A 546 -20.11 0.39 -4.45
N ALA A 547 -19.76 1.52 -5.06
CA ALA A 547 -19.82 2.81 -4.37
C ALA A 547 -19.86 4.01 -5.33
N VAL A 548 -20.41 5.11 -4.84
CA VAL A 548 -20.23 6.45 -5.42
C VAL A 548 -19.26 7.22 -4.53
N ILE A 549 -18.19 7.73 -5.13
CA ILE A 549 -17.08 8.41 -4.45
C ILE A 549 -16.94 9.82 -5.01
N ASP A 550 -16.85 10.83 -4.14
CA ASP A 550 -16.66 12.22 -4.58
C ASP A 550 -15.20 12.54 -4.99
N ALA A 551 -14.96 13.73 -5.56
CA ALA A 551 -13.62 14.22 -5.95
C ALA A 551 -12.63 14.46 -4.78
N LYS A 552 -13.07 14.22 -3.54
CA LYS A 552 -12.27 14.28 -2.30
C LYS A 552 -12.05 12.89 -1.70
N GLY A 553 -12.47 11.82 -2.39
CA GLY A 553 -12.31 10.43 -1.95
C GLY A 553 -13.31 10.00 -0.87
N GLU A 554 -14.38 10.76 -0.65
CA GLU A 554 -15.42 10.47 0.30
C GLU A 554 -16.44 9.49 -0.29
N LEU A 555 -16.85 8.50 0.51
CA LEU A 555 -17.87 7.54 0.13
C LEU A 555 -19.24 8.18 0.36
N ILE A 556 -19.97 8.50 -0.71
CA ILE A 556 -21.32 9.08 -0.62
C ILE A 556 -22.32 7.97 -0.26
N VAL A 557 -22.23 6.85 -0.98
CA VAL A 557 -23.09 5.67 -0.81
C VAL A 557 -22.31 4.43 -1.25
N LYS A 558 -22.56 3.28 -0.61
CA LYS A 558 -21.94 2.00 -0.96
C LYS A 558 -22.87 0.81 -0.70
N LEU A 559 -22.63 -0.28 -1.43
CA LEU A 559 -23.11 -1.64 -1.15
C LEU A 559 -21.95 -2.50 -0.68
N GLY A 560 -22.21 -3.35 0.30
CA GLY A 560 -21.20 -4.21 0.92
C GLY A 560 -20.75 -5.37 0.05
N ILE A 561 -19.72 -6.08 0.52
CA ILE A 561 -19.23 -7.33 -0.08
C ILE A 561 -20.35 -8.39 0.00
N GLU A 562 -20.54 -9.14 -1.08
CA GLU A 562 -21.57 -10.19 -1.24
C GLU A 562 -23.03 -9.72 -1.07
N GLU A 563 -23.30 -8.41 -1.11
CA GLU A 563 -24.67 -7.89 -1.15
C GLU A 563 -25.22 -7.94 -2.58
N THR A 564 -26.53 -8.14 -2.74
CA THR A 564 -27.22 -7.96 -4.02
C THR A 564 -28.11 -6.74 -3.92
N GLY A 565 -27.99 -5.82 -4.86
CA GLY A 565 -28.79 -4.60 -4.81
C GLY A 565 -28.43 -3.59 -5.89
N VAL A 566 -29.00 -2.41 -5.74
CA VAL A 566 -28.73 -1.26 -6.60
C VAL A 566 -28.37 -0.03 -5.77
N ILE A 567 -27.60 0.87 -6.36
CA ILE A 567 -27.35 2.22 -5.84
C ILE A 567 -27.88 3.20 -6.88
N ASP A 568 -28.83 4.03 -6.47
CA ASP A 568 -29.27 5.19 -7.25
C ASP A 568 -28.66 6.44 -6.62
N ALA A 569 -28.00 7.26 -7.44
CA ALA A 569 -27.38 8.49 -6.99
C ALA A 569 -27.21 9.48 -8.15
N GLU A 570 -27.26 10.77 -7.83
CA GLU A 570 -26.80 11.81 -8.74
C GLU A 570 -25.27 11.74 -8.86
N LEU A 571 -24.74 11.88 -10.09
CA LEU A 571 -23.32 11.94 -10.34
C LEU A 571 -22.70 13.16 -9.62
N PRO A 572 -21.70 12.98 -8.73
CA PRO A 572 -21.13 14.12 -8.03
C PRO A 572 -20.35 15.04 -8.97
N GLY A 573 -20.20 16.30 -8.57
CA GLY A 573 -19.36 17.25 -9.30
C GLY A 573 -17.86 16.96 -9.17
N ALA A 574 -17.11 17.21 -10.25
CA ALA A 574 -15.65 17.15 -10.25
C ALA A 574 -15.00 18.46 -9.78
N LEU A 575 -13.79 18.34 -9.23
CA LEU A 575 -12.90 19.47 -8.95
C LEU A 575 -12.06 19.82 -10.18
N GLU A 576 -11.46 21.00 -10.14
CA GLU A 576 -10.43 21.41 -11.09
C GLU A 576 -9.25 20.41 -11.12
N PRO A 577 -8.55 20.26 -12.26
CA PRO A 577 -7.41 19.34 -12.37
C PRO A 577 -6.36 19.70 -11.33
N THR A 578 -6.03 18.73 -10.48
CA THR A 578 -5.06 18.92 -9.40
C THR A 578 -3.65 19.09 -9.95
N PRO A 579 -2.68 19.62 -9.17
CA PRO A 579 -1.29 19.62 -9.62
C PRO A 579 -0.74 18.22 -9.92
N TYR A 580 -1.15 17.19 -9.16
CA TYR A 580 -0.76 15.82 -9.48
C TYR A 580 -1.36 15.36 -10.81
N ALA A 581 -2.65 15.61 -11.06
CA ALA A 581 -3.30 15.24 -12.32
C ALA A 581 -2.61 15.89 -13.55
N ARG A 582 -1.99 17.06 -13.38
CA ARG A 582 -1.32 17.79 -14.48
C ARG A 582 0.12 17.36 -14.72
N PHE A 583 0.81 16.90 -13.69
CA PHE A 583 2.27 16.70 -13.74
C PHE A 583 2.70 15.30 -13.29
N GLY A 584 1.78 14.47 -12.81
CA GLY A 584 2.02 13.14 -12.28
C GLY A 584 3.17 13.09 -11.28
N ASP A 585 4.04 12.10 -11.47
CA ASP A 585 5.16 11.82 -10.57
C ASP A 585 6.27 12.88 -10.61
N TRP A 586 6.24 13.86 -11.52
CA TRP A 586 7.12 15.02 -11.42
C TRP A 586 6.90 15.80 -10.11
N MET A 587 5.69 15.75 -9.54
CA MET A 587 5.40 16.37 -8.25
C MET A 587 6.13 15.66 -7.09
N LEU A 588 6.29 14.34 -7.15
CA LEU A 588 7.13 13.60 -6.21
C LEU A 588 8.59 14.06 -6.30
N LEU A 589 9.11 14.23 -7.53
CA LEU A 589 10.49 14.69 -7.73
C LEU A 589 10.67 16.12 -7.21
N ALA A 590 9.71 17.02 -7.45
CA ALA A 590 9.75 18.37 -6.92
C ALA A 590 9.73 18.39 -5.38
N LEU A 591 8.84 17.62 -4.75
CA LEU A 591 8.75 17.49 -3.29
C LEU A 591 10.06 16.99 -2.69
N THR A 592 10.60 15.90 -3.24
CA THR A 592 11.86 15.31 -2.75
C THR A 592 13.02 16.28 -2.93
N ALA A 593 13.14 16.95 -4.08
CA ALA A 593 14.18 17.95 -4.30
C ALA A 593 14.09 19.13 -3.32
N VAL A 594 12.91 19.73 -3.15
CA VAL A 594 12.69 20.86 -2.23
C VAL A 594 13.02 20.47 -0.80
N THR A 595 12.58 19.29 -0.34
CA THR A 595 12.90 18.82 1.02
C THR A 595 14.41 18.62 1.21
N TRP A 596 15.12 18.05 0.23
CA TRP A 596 16.60 17.96 0.30
C TRP A 596 17.28 19.33 0.33
N ILE A 597 16.86 20.28 -0.50
CA ILE A 597 17.42 21.64 -0.53
C ILE A 597 17.25 22.35 0.81
N LEU A 598 16.05 22.28 1.40
CA LEU A 598 15.76 22.89 2.71
C LEU A 598 16.63 22.28 3.83
N PHE A 599 16.82 20.95 3.81
CA PHE A 599 17.66 20.27 4.80
C PHE A 599 19.16 20.55 4.64
N LEU A 600 19.64 20.67 3.40
CA LEU A 600 21.05 21.00 3.14
C LEU A 600 21.34 22.48 3.45
N GLY A 601 20.44 23.40 3.08
CA GLY A 601 20.57 24.83 3.35
C GLY A 601 20.60 25.16 4.84
N THR A 602 19.80 24.47 5.65
CA THR A 602 19.81 24.63 7.12
C THR A 602 21.09 24.09 7.77
N ARG A 603 21.68 23.00 7.25
CA ARG A 603 23.00 22.50 7.70
C ARG A 603 24.14 23.46 7.38
N LEU A 604 24.21 23.98 6.16
CA LEU A 604 25.26 24.90 5.74
C LEU A 604 25.21 26.21 6.55
N SER A 605 24.01 26.74 6.77
CA SER A 605 23.80 27.93 7.60
C SER A 605 24.22 27.71 9.07
N GLY A 606 23.94 26.52 9.62
CA GLY A 606 24.36 26.15 10.97
C GLY A 606 25.88 26.01 11.12
N MET A 607 26.56 25.43 10.12
CA MET A 607 28.02 25.33 10.09
C MET A 607 28.69 26.70 9.98
N HIS A 608 28.16 27.59 9.14
CA HIS A 608 28.68 28.94 8.99
C HIS A 608 28.54 29.77 10.27
N ARG A 609 27.40 29.67 10.97
CA ARG A 609 27.20 30.30 12.28
C ARG A 609 28.15 29.76 13.36
N ALA A 610 28.35 28.43 13.41
CA ALA A 610 29.28 27.83 14.35
C ALA A 610 30.73 28.26 14.09
N ARG A 611 31.13 28.35 12.82
CA ARG A 611 32.47 28.84 12.43
C ARG A 611 32.67 30.30 12.83
N ASN A 612 31.68 31.16 12.58
CA ASN A 612 31.73 32.58 12.96
C ASN A 612 31.71 32.78 14.49
N GLN A 613 30.98 31.95 15.24
CA GLN A 613 31.01 31.98 16.70
C GLN A 613 32.36 31.53 17.27
N LYS A 614 32.98 30.49 16.69
CA LYS A 614 34.32 30.05 17.08
C LYS A 614 35.37 31.12 16.78
N ALA A 615 35.33 31.70 15.58
CA ALA A 615 36.21 32.82 15.20
C ALA A 615 36.00 34.05 16.09
N SER A 616 34.77 34.38 16.48
CA SER A 616 34.48 35.48 17.40
C SER A 616 34.92 35.19 18.85
N ALA A 617 34.89 33.94 19.29
CA ALA A 617 35.38 33.53 20.61
C ALA A 617 36.91 33.57 20.67
N GLU A 618 37.58 33.09 19.61
CA GLU A 618 39.04 33.19 19.46
C GLU A 618 39.50 34.65 19.38
N ALA A 619 38.78 35.51 18.65
CA ALA A 619 39.08 36.95 18.57
C ALA A 619 38.83 37.74 19.86
N LYS A 620 38.03 37.22 20.81
CA LYS A 620 37.85 37.80 22.16
C LYS A 620 38.85 37.25 23.18
N SER A 621 39.57 36.18 22.83
CA SER A 621 40.59 35.53 23.66
C SER A 621 42.00 36.07 23.39
N CYS A 622 42.24 36.66 22.22
CA CYS A 622 43.40 37.50 21.91
C CYS A 622 43.13 38.94 22.34
#